data_AF-A0A843LL39-F1
#
_entry.id   AF-A0A843LL39-F1
#
_cell.length_a   1.000
_cell.length_b   1.000
_cell.length_c   1.000
_cell.angle_alpha   90.00
_cell.angle_beta   90.00
_cell.angle_gamma   90.00
#
_symmetry.space_group_name_H-M   'P 1'
#
loop_
_entity.id
_entity.type
_entity.pdbx_description
1 polymer ?
#
loop_
_entity_poly.entity_id
_entity_poly.type
_entity_poly.pdbx_seq_one_letter_code
_entity_poly.pdbx_strand_id
1 'polypeptide(L)'
;MKIKLRGHHLLCLQGFQGYGYNDSFVKNMTYINNLRKSENTTITITNKADDICRCCPNLKNDLCGNEKQNAEIIKMDNEILSKIDNSKEYDA
;
A
#
# COMPACT_ATOMS: atom_id res chain seq x y z
N MET A 1 -10.52 -7.13 11.26
CA MET A 1 -10.52 -6.29 10.04
C MET A 1 -9.50 -6.88 9.09
N LYS A 2 -9.76 -6.90 7.78
CA LYS A 2 -8.78 -7.39 6.80
C LYS A 2 -8.42 -6.25 5.86
N ILE A 3 -7.12 -5.98 5.70
CA ILE A 3 -6.61 -5.00 4.75
C ILE A 3 -5.54 -5.62 3.87
N LYS A 4 -5.42 -5.08 2.66
CA LYS A 4 -4.35 -5.35 1.71
C LYS A 4 -3.43 -4.16 1.67
N LEU A 5 -2.13 -4.44 1.73
CA LEU A 5 -1.08 -3.44 1.54
C LEU A 5 -0.16 -3.84 0.40
N ARG A 6 0.17 -2.88 -0.44
CA ARG A 6 1.07 -3.08 -1.57
C ARG A 6 2.52 -3.04 -1.08
N GLY A 7 3.38 -3.89 -1.64
CA GLY A 7 4.77 -4.03 -1.19
C GLY A 7 5.50 -2.68 -1.04
N HIS A 8 5.44 -1.82 -2.06
CA HIS A 8 6.09 -0.50 -2.00
C HIS A 8 5.46 0.48 -1.00
N HIS A 9 4.17 0.33 -0.67
CA HIS A 9 3.50 1.21 0.30
C HIS A 9 3.94 0.96 1.75
N LEU A 10 4.55 -0.19 2.05
CA LEU A 10 5.08 -0.46 3.40
C LEU A 10 6.11 0.58 3.82
N LEU A 11 7.01 0.97 2.90
CA LEU A 11 8.00 2.03 3.15
C LEU A 11 7.32 3.40 3.29
N CYS A 12 6.33 3.71 2.45
CA CYS A 12 5.57 4.95 2.56
C CYS A 12 4.87 5.07 3.92
N LEU A 13 4.29 3.99 4.44
CA LEU A 13 3.64 3.93 5.75
C LEU A 13 4.63 4.11 6.92
N GLN A 14 5.88 3.70 6.77
CA GLN A 14 6.91 3.90 7.79
C GLN A 14 7.30 5.37 7.93
N GLY A 15 7.36 6.11 6.82
CA GLY A 15 7.72 7.53 6.79
C GLY A 15 6.55 8.51 6.73
N PHE A 16 5.31 8.04 6.84
CA PHE A 16 4.13 8.88 6.59
C PHE A 16 3.95 9.98 7.66
N GLN A 17 3.91 11.23 7.22
CA GLN A 17 3.70 12.41 8.06
C GLN A 17 2.53 13.31 7.59
N GLY A 18 1.85 12.94 6.50
CA GLY A 18 0.72 13.72 5.95
C GLY A 18 1.07 14.86 4.98
N TYR A 19 2.32 15.01 4.58
CA TYR A 19 2.76 16.06 3.65
C TYR A 19 2.69 15.65 2.17
N GLY A 20 2.49 16.61 1.26
CA GLY A 20 2.74 16.45 -0.18
C GLY A 20 1.67 15.74 -1.00
N TYR A 21 0.50 15.45 -0.42
CA TYR A 21 -0.61 14.78 -1.10
C TYR A 21 -1.92 15.57 -0.94
N ASN A 22 -2.91 15.26 -1.77
CA ASN A 22 -4.25 15.83 -1.62
C ASN A 22 -4.97 15.32 -0.36
N ASP A 23 -5.97 16.08 0.10
CA ASP A 23 -6.68 15.79 1.36
C ASP A 23 -7.33 14.41 1.39
N SER A 24 -7.88 13.92 0.28
CA SER A 24 -8.54 12.62 0.24
C SER A 24 -7.55 11.47 0.41
N PHE A 25 -6.38 11.57 -0.22
CA PHE A 25 -5.31 10.61 -0.04
C PHE A 25 -4.75 10.64 1.39
N VAL A 26 -4.49 11.83 1.95
CA VAL A 26 -3.98 11.96 3.32
C VAL A 26 -4.97 11.35 4.32
N LYS A 27 -6.27 11.60 4.17
CA LYS A 27 -7.32 11.00 5.03
C LYS A 27 -7.33 9.47 4.92
N ASN A 28 -7.31 8.93 3.70
CA ASN A 28 -7.30 7.47 3.50
C ASN A 28 -6.03 6.84 4.07
N MET A 29 -4.86 7.42 3.78
CA MET A 29 -3.58 6.89 4.25
C MET A 29 -3.47 6.97 5.78
N THR A 30 -3.98 8.03 6.41
CA THR A 30 -4.07 8.13 7.88
C THR A 30 -4.94 7.03 8.46
N TYR A 31 -6.12 6.79 7.87
CA TYR A 31 -7.03 5.73 8.29
C TYR A 31 -6.38 4.34 8.18
N ILE A 32 -5.79 4.00 7.04
CA ILE A 32 -5.11 2.71 6.84
C ILE A 32 -3.89 2.57 7.75
N ASN A 33 -3.12 3.64 7.93
CA ASN A 33 -2.00 3.69 8.87
C ASN A 33 -2.46 3.41 10.30
N ASN A 34 -3.59 3.96 10.75
CA ASN A 34 -4.10 3.64 12.08
C ASN A 34 -4.64 2.21 12.16
N LEU A 35 -5.35 1.76 11.12
CA LEU A 35 -5.97 0.44 11.08
C LEU A 35 -4.92 -0.68 11.17
N ARG A 36 -3.81 -0.58 10.42
CA ARG A 36 -2.75 -1.60 10.43
C ARG A 36 -2.07 -1.79 11.79
N LYS A 37 -2.22 -0.84 12.72
CA LYS A 37 -1.63 -0.88 14.08
C LYS A 37 -2.62 -1.38 15.13
N SER A 38 -3.85 -1.71 14.73
CA SER A 38 -4.89 -2.20 15.62
C SER A 38 -4.81 -3.72 15.73
N GLU A 39 -4.78 -4.24 16.96
CA GLU A 39 -4.64 -5.66 17.30
C GLU A 39 -5.66 -6.59 16.61
N ASN A 40 -6.79 -6.05 16.14
CA ASN A 40 -7.82 -6.80 15.41
C ASN A 40 -7.69 -6.67 13.88
N THR A 41 -6.52 -6.31 13.36
CA THR A 41 -6.29 -6.12 11.92
C THR A 41 -5.32 -7.14 11.38
N THR A 42 -5.81 -7.85 10.37
CA THR A 42 -5.06 -8.80 9.57
C THR A 42 -4.62 -8.15 8.27
N ILE A 43 -3.35 -8.28 7.93
CA ILE A 43 -2.74 -7.65 6.76
C ILE A 43 -2.30 -8.73 5.76
N THR A 44 -2.69 -8.56 4.49
CA THR A 44 -2.15 -9.33 3.36
C THR A 44 -1.31 -8.42 2.48
N ILE A 45 -0.13 -8.89 2.05
CA ILE A 45 0.72 -8.12 1.14
C ILE A 45 0.50 -8.52 -0.32
N THR A 46 0.45 -7.54 -1.22
CA THR A 46 0.18 -7.75 -2.64
C THR A 46 1.06 -6.88 -3.55
N ASN A 47 1.15 -7.22 -4.84
CA ASN A 47 1.73 -6.38 -5.89
C ASN A 47 0.66 -5.67 -6.75
N LYS A 48 -0.62 -5.77 -6.36
CA LYS A 48 -1.75 -5.11 -7.02
C LYS A 48 -2.20 -3.90 -6.22
N ALA A 49 -3.07 -3.08 -6.81
CA ALA A 49 -3.73 -1.99 -6.11
C ALA A 49 -4.33 -2.47 -4.77
N ASP A 50 -4.14 -1.67 -3.72
CA ASP A 50 -4.43 -2.02 -2.33
C ASP A 50 -5.42 -1.04 -1.67
N ASP A 51 -5.57 -1.09 -0.35
CA ASP A 51 -6.51 -0.20 0.35
C ASP A 51 -6.04 1.26 0.39
N ILE A 52 -4.74 1.55 0.25
CA ILE A 52 -4.20 2.92 0.13
C ILE A 52 -4.52 3.49 -1.25
N CYS A 53 -4.40 2.65 -2.29
CA CYS A 53 -4.65 2.98 -3.69
C CYS A 53 -6.04 3.58 -3.97
N ARG A 54 -7.05 3.31 -3.14
CA ARG A 54 -8.44 3.78 -3.33
C ARG A 54 -8.56 5.30 -3.53
N CYS A 55 -7.67 6.08 -2.91
CA CYS A 55 -7.63 7.54 -3.05
C CYS A 55 -6.34 8.04 -3.71
N CYS A 56 -5.54 7.16 -4.31
CA CYS A 56 -4.25 7.52 -4.89
C CYS A 56 -4.44 8.30 -6.20
N PRO A 57 -3.95 9.55 -6.30
CA PRO A 57 -4.10 10.35 -7.52
C PRO A 57 -3.33 9.78 -8.72
N ASN A 58 -2.34 8.92 -8.46
CA ASN A 58 -1.48 8.32 -9.48
C ASN A 58 -2.04 7.01 -10.05
N LEU A 59 -3.03 6.39 -9.41
CA LEU A 59 -3.63 5.16 -9.89
C LEU A 59 -4.75 5.46 -10.89
N LYS A 60 -4.59 5.02 -12.14
CA LYS A 60 -5.60 5.12 -13.20
C LYS A 60 -5.65 3.81 -13.96
N ASN A 61 -6.84 3.22 -14.12
CA ASN A 61 -7.03 1.94 -14.81
C ASN A 61 -6.07 0.84 -14.31
N ASP A 62 -5.93 0.72 -12.99
CA ASP A 62 -5.00 -0.20 -12.32
C ASP A 62 -3.51 -0.01 -12.64
N LEU A 63 -3.13 1.12 -13.26
CA LEU A 63 -1.76 1.51 -13.52
C LEU A 63 -1.34 2.70 -12.66
N CYS A 64 -0.19 2.59 -12.01
CA CYS A 64 0.44 3.71 -11.33
C CYS A 64 1.27 4.53 -12.32
N GLY A 65 0.81 5.72 -12.67
CA GLY A 65 1.44 6.54 -13.70
C GLY A 65 1.19 5.99 -15.11
N ASN A 66 2.25 5.83 -15.90
CA ASN A 66 2.19 5.17 -17.21
C ASN A 66 2.69 3.70 -17.14
N GLU A 67 2.58 2.97 -18.26
CA GLU A 67 2.99 1.55 -18.31
C GLU A 67 4.42 1.30 -17.86
N LYS A 68 5.37 2.13 -18.30
CA LYS A 68 6.78 2.01 -17.93
C LYS A 68 6.98 2.23 -16.43
N GLN A 69 6.37 3.27 -15.87
CA GLN A 69 6.44 3.56 -14.44
C GLN A 69 5.79 2.44 -13.61
N ASN A 70 4.63 1.96 -14.06
CA ASN A 70 3.92 0.89 -13.40
C ASN A 70 4.73 -0.42 -13.39
N ALA A 71 5.43 -0.74 -14.47
CA ALA A 71 6.32 -1.90 -14.54
C ALA A 71 7.44 -1.81 -13.49
N GLU A 72 8.06 -0.65 -13.30
CA GLU A 72 9.08 -0.46 -12.26
C GLU A 72 8.50 -0.57 -10.85
N ILE A 73 7.31 -0.02 -10.61
CA ILE A 73 6.63 -0.15 -9.31
C ILE A 73 6.29 -1.62 -9.01
N ILE A 74 5.81 -2.38 -10.00
CA ILE A 74 5.55 -3.82 -9.85
C ILE A 74 6.84 -4.58 -9.53
N LYS A 75 7.99 -4.20 -10.11
CA LYS A 75 9.28 -4.81 -9.74
C LYS A 75 9.59 -4.56 -8.26
N MET A 76 9.45 -3.31 -7.79
CA MET A 76 9.65 -2.98 -6.37
C MET A 76 8.71 -3.78 -5.46
N ASP A 77 7.45 -3.93 -5.84
CA ASP A 77 6.50 -4.75 -5.08
C ASP A 77 6.93 -6.22 -5.00
N ASN A 78 7.38 -6.79 -6.12
CA ASN A 78 7.83 -8.17 -6.20
C ASN A 78 9.11 -8.41 -5.40
N GLU A 79 10.03 -7.44 -5.34
CA GLU A 79 11.21 -7.52 -4.48
C GLU A 79 10.81 -7.64 -3.00
N ILE A 80 9.81 -6.87 -2.56
CA ILE A 80 9.29 -6.98 -1.20
C ILE A 80 8.63 -8.35 -1.00
N LEU A 81 7.77 -8.77 -1.92
CA LEU A 81 7.08 -10.07 -1.86
C LEU A 81 8.05 -11.26 -1.83
N SER A 82 9.24 -11.17 -2.44
CA SER A 82 10.27 -12.21 -2.36
C SER A 82 10.94 -12.33 -1.00
N LYS A 83 10.86 -11.27 -0.18
CA LYS A 83 11.51 -11.17 1.14
C LYS A 83 10.56 -11.44 2.29
N ILE A 84 9.27 -11.57 2.00
CA ILE A 84 8.21 -11.81 2.98
C ILE A 84 7.47 -13.09 2.62
N ASP A 85 6.83 -13.69 3.61
CA ASP A 85 5.95 -14.83 3.37
C ASP A 85 4.57 -14.32 2.94
N ASN A 86 4.37 -14.22 1.62
CA ASN A 86 3.11 -13.73 1.05
C ASN A 86 1.93 -14.73 1.19
N SER A 87 2.18 -15.94 1.70
CA SER A 87 1.15 -16.91 2.04
C SER A 87 0.58 -16.69 3.44
N LYS A 88 1.22 -15.82 4.24
CA LYS A 88 0.82 -15.51 5.60
C LYS A 88 -0.02 -14.23 5.68
N GLU A 89 -0.95 -14.28 6.60
CA GLU A 89 -1.62 -13.12 7.17
C GLU A 89 -0.75 -12.59 8.33
N TYR A 90 -0.59 -11.26 8.42
CA TYR A 90 0.18 -10.61 9.47
C TYR A 90 -0.76 -9.93 10.45
N ASP A 91 -0.54 -10.15 11.74
CA ASP A 91 -1.17 -9.38 12.81
C ASP A 91 -0.44 -8.04 12.99
N ALA A 92 -1.16 -7.06 13.52
CA ALA A 92 -0.70 -5.68 13.73
C ALA A 92 0.43 -5.54 14.76
#